data_AF-A0A960JDT6-F1
#
_entry.id   AF-A0A960JDT6-F1
#
_cell.length_a   1.000
_cell.length_b   1.000
_cell.length_c   1.000
_cell.angle_alpha   90.00
_cell.angle_beta   90.00
_cell.angle_gamma   90.00
#
_symmetry.space_group_name_H-M   'P 1'
#
loop_
_entity.id
_entity.type
_entity.pdbx_description
1 polymer ?
#
loop_
_entity_poly.entity_id
_entity_poly.type
_entity_poly.pdbx_seq_one_letter_code
_entity_poly.pdbx_strand_id
1 'polypeptide(L)'
;LVRSDDGFEHLEISENAYHLVVTERGLEISRRTTSSKDEILYWMVASLAWGLATNFELHNRIPGEDSRRLLFAKQIEYLRRVNASWAERKQKEFDEILQKYPFDDLR
;
A
#
# COMPACT_ATOMS: atom_id res chain seq x y z
N LEU A 1 -18.91 -6.29 -7.50
CA LEU A 1 -18.66 -4.84 -7.56
C LEU A 1 -18.04 -4.52 -8.91
N VAL A 2 -18.33 -3.33 -9.45
CA VAL A 2 -18.19 -2.94 -10.86
C VAL A 2 -16.74 -2.54 -11.16
N ARG A 3 -16.22 -2.96 -12.32
CA ARG A 3 -14.95 -2.53 -12.89
C ARG A 3 -14.86 -0.99 -12.94
N SER A 4 -13.75 -0.42 -12.48
CA SER A 4 -13.51 1.03 -12.45
C SER A 4 -12.29 1.38 -13.31
N ASP A 5 -12.46 2.12 -14.41
CA ASP A 5 -11.34 2.50 -15.31
C ASP A 5 -10.65 3.82 -14.90
N ASP A 6 -10.77 4.23 -13.63
CA ASP A 6 -10.23 5.48 -13.07
C ASP A 6 -8.79 5.35 -12.55
N GLY A 7 -8.15 4.18 -12.72
CA GLY A 7 -6.81 3.89 -12.25
C GLY A 7 -6.73 3.55 -10.76
N PHE A 8 -7.86 3.54 -10.04
CA PHE A 8 -7.91 3.08 -8.66
C PHE A 8 -8.10 1.56 -8.58
N GLU A 9 -7.65 0.98 -7.47
CA GLU A 9 -7.90 -0.42 -7.16
C GLU A 9 -9.39 -0.66 -6.88
N HIS A 10 -9.97 -1.69 -7.49
CA HIS A 10 -11.32 -2.18 -7.19
C HIS A 10 -11.32 -3.66 -6.80
N LEU A 11 -12.32 -4.06 -6.00
CA LEU A 11 -12.51 -5.43 -5.55
C LEU A 11 -13.50 -6.17 -6.46
N GLU A 12 -13.03 -7.25 -7.07
CA GLU A 12 -13.88 -8.25 -7.72
C GLU A 12 -13.97 -9.49 -6.84
N ILE A 13 -15.17 -10.08 -6.73
CA ILE A 13 -15.44 -11.26 -5.90
C ILE A 13 -15.99 -12.35 -6.81
N SER A 14 -15.37 -13.52 -6.75
CA SER A 14 -15.84 -14.76 -7.36
C SER A 14 -16.21 -15.77 -6.27
N GLU A 15 -16.77 -16.93 -6.64
CA GLU A 15 -17.22 -17.95 -5.65
C GLU A 15 -16.14 -18.34 -4.63
N ASN A 16 -14.88 -18.44 -5.06
CA ASN A 16 -13.80 -18.97 -4.24
C ASN A 16 -12.59 -18.03 -4.09
N ALA A 17 -12.69 -16.80 -4.59
CA ALA A 17 -11.58 -15.87 -4.57
C ALA A 17 -11.99 -14.40 -4.54
N TYR A 18 -11.07 -13.60 -4.00
CA TYR A 18 -11.06 -12.15 -4.04
C TYR A 18 -9.98 -11.69 -5.01
N HIS A 19 -10.29 -10.67 -5.79
CA HIS A 19 -9.35 -10.05 -6.72
C HIS A 19 -9.26 -8.55 -6.46
N LEU A 20 -8.05 -8.06 -6.17
CA LEU A 20 -7.76 -6.64 -6.18
C LEU A 20 -7.19 -6.29 -7.56
N VAL A 21 -7.91 -5.46 -8.31
CA VAL A 21 -7.66 -5.19 -9.72
C VAL A 21 -7.45 -3.69 -9.92
N VAL A 22 -6.51 -3.32 -10.78
CA VAL A 22 -6.35 -1.94 -11.25
C VAL A 22 -6.63 -1.92 -12.74
N THR A 23 -7.57 -1.08 -13.16
CA THR A 23 -7.84 -0.80 -14.57
C THR A 23 -7.61 0.67 -14.89
N GLU A 24 -6.87 0.95 -15.96
CA GLU A 24 -6.60 2.30 -16.44
C GLU A 24 -6.82 2.34 -17.96
N ARG A 25 -7.57 3.34 -18.46
CA ARG A 25 -7.84 3.53 -19.89
C ARG A 25 -8.37 2.28 -20.60
N GLY A 26 -9.22 1.51 -19.92
CA GLY A 26 -9.81 0.30 -20.46
C GLY A 26 -8.91 -0.94 -20.42
N LEU A 27 -7.70 -0.84 -19.84
CA LEU A 27 -6.73 -1.94 -19.73
C LEU A 27 -6.57 -2.38 -18.26
N GLU A 28 -6.53 -3.69 -18.03
CA GLU A 28 -6.13 -4.25 -16.73
C GLU A 28 -4.61 -4.08 -16.57
N ILE A 29 -4.20 -3.27 -15.59
CA ILE A 29 -2.80 -2.97 -15.29
C ILE A 29 -2.24 -3.95 -14.27
N SER A 30 -3.07 -4.38 -13.31
CA SER A 30 -2.67 -5.39 -12.34
C SER A 30 -3.87 -6.16 -11.80
N ARG A 31 -3.62 -7.42 -11.40
CA ARG A 31 -4.56 -8.26 -10.67
C ARG A 31 -3.82 -9.08 -9.63
N ARG A 32 -4.32 -9.01 -8.39
CA ARG A 32 -3.86 -9.84 -7.29
C ARG A 32 -5.03 -10.67 -6.79
N THR A 33 -4.84 -11.98 -6.67
CA THR A 33 -5.90 -12.93 -6.33
C THR A 33 -5.58 -13.67 -5.04
N THR A 34 -6.56 -13.83 -4.16
CA THR A 34 -6.43 -14.61 -2.92
C THR A 34 -7.77 -15.21 -2.51
N SER A 35 -7.77 -16.38 -1.87
CA SER A 35 -8.95 -16.94 -1.20
C SER A 35 -9.03 -16.51 0.28
N SER A 36 -7.97 -15.89 0.81
CA SER A 36 -7.91 -15.44 2.20
C SER A 36 -8.58 -14.07 2.36
N LYS A 37 -9.58 -14.00 3.25
CA LYS A 37 -10.21 -12.74 3.67
C LYS A 37 -9.22 -11.80 4.34
N ASP A 38 -8.33 -12.33 5.18
CA ASP A 38 -7.32 -11.50 5.86
C ASP A 38 -6.37 -10.86 4.85
N GLU A 39 -5.98 -11.62 3.81
CA GLU A 39 -5.03 -11.17 2.80
C GLU A 39 -5.61 -10.06 1.91
N ILE A 40 -6.86 -10.22 1.45
CA ILE A 40 -7.49 -9.16 0.63
C ILE A 40 -7.71 -7.88 1.44
N LEU A 41 -8.12 -8.01 2.71
CA LEU A 41 -8.30 -6.86 3.59
C LEU A 41 -6.97 -6.17 3.87
N TYR A 42 -5.91 -6.93 4.11
CA TYR A 42 -4.57 -6.38 4.26
C TYR A 42 -4.16 -5.57 3.01
N TRP A 43 -4.37 -6.09 1.81
CA TRP A 43 -4.01 -5.37 0.58
C TRP A 43 -4.76 -4.05 0.45
N MET A 44 -6.08 -4.07 0.63
CA MET A 44 -6.92 -2.88 0.54
C MET A 44 -6.52 -1.83 1.58
N VAL A 45 -6.38 -2.24 2.85
CA VAL A 45 -6.03 -1.32 3.94
C VAL A 45 -4.61 -0.80 3.79
N ALA A 46 -3.65 -1.63 3.37
CA ALA A 46 -2.28 -1.20 3.13
C ALA A 46 -2.20 -0.16 2.00
N SER A 47 -2.98 -0.33 0.93
CA SER A 47 -3.09 0.63 -0.17
C SER A 47 -3.68 1.97 0.28
N LEU A 48 -4.79 1.94 1.03
CA LEU A 48 -5.38 3.15 1.62
C LEU A 48 -4.40 3.86 2.57
N ALA A 49 -3.72 3.10 3.44
CA ALA A 49 -2.73 3.64 4.36
C ALA A 49 -1.53 4.26 3.62
N TRP A 50 -1.11 3.69 2.48
CA TRP A 50 -0.08 4.26 1.61
C TRP A 50 -0.51 5.64 1.09
N GLY A 51 -1.73 5.74 0.57
CA GLY A 51 -2.28 7.01 0.07
C GLY A 51 -2.33 8.10 1.15
N LEU A 52 -2.81 7.75 2.35
CA LEU A 52 -2.83 8.67 3.50
C LEU A 52 -1.43 9.06 3.97
N ALA A 53 -0.49 8.12 4.00
CA ALA A 53 0.89 8.39 4.42
C ALA A 53 1.64 9.26 3.40
N THR A 54 1.38 9.05 2.10
CA THR A 54 1.91 9.88 1.02
C THR A 54 1.40 11.31 1.13
N ASN A 55 0.08 11.48 1.33
CA ASN A 55 -0.48 12.81 1.53
C ASN A 55 0.11 13.49 2.78
N PHE A 56 0.27 12.75 3.88
CA PHE A 56 0.91 13.28 5.08
C PHE A 56 2.35 13.72 4.81
N GLU A 57 3.16 12.88 4.14
CA GLU A 57 4.55 13.20 3.80
C GLU A 57 4.63 14.47 2.96
N LEU A 58 3.80 14.61 1.92
CA LEU A 58 3.81 15.79 1.05
C LEU A 58 3.55 17.09 1.83
N HIS A 59 2.67 17.07 2.83
CA HIS A 59 2.35 18.25 3.65
C HIS A 59 3.33 18.49 4.80
N ASN A 60 4.17 17.51 5.14
CA ASN A 60 5.09 17.56 6.29
C ASN A 60 6.54 17.24 5.87
N ARG A 61 6.85 17.44 4.58
CA ARG A 61 8.13 17.07 4.00
C ARG A 61 9.27 17.78 4.72
N ILE A 62 10.29 17.01 5.07
CA ILE A 62 11.52 17.53 5.66
C ILE A 62 12.54 17.69 4.53
N PRO A 63 12.94 18.92 4.18
CA PRO A 63 13.93 19.15 3.12
C PRO A 63 15.26 18.48 3.46
N GLY A 64 15.85 17.80 2.47
CA GLY A 64 17.12 17.08 2.65
C GLY A 64 17.00 15.73 3.37
N GLU A 65 15.79 15.22 3.58
CA GLU A 65 15.55 13.84 3.99
C GLU A 65 14.88 13.04 2.87
N ASP A 66 15.22 11.77 2.77
CA ASP A 66 14.50 10.82 1.92
C ASP A 66 13.04 10.73 2.37
N SER A 67 12.12 11.16 1.50
CA SER A 67 10.67 11.14 1.72
C SER A 67 10.14 9.80 2.28
N ARG A 68 10.80 8.68 1.93
CA ARG A 68 10.41 7.34 2.41
C ARG A 68 10.49 7.22 3.92
N ARG A 69 11.35 7.98 4.61
CA ARG A 69 11.48 7.94 6.08
C ARG A 69 10.14 8.28 6.75
N LEU A 70 9.59 9.45 6.41
CA LEU A 70 8.33 9.91 6.98
C LEU A 70 7.14 9.10 6.46
N LEU A 71 7.14 8.78 5.16
CA LEU A 71 6.07 8.00 4.53
C LEU A 71 5.95 6.61 5.17
N PHE A 72 7.05 5.84 5.23
CA PHE A 72 7.04 4.48 5.77
C PHE A 72 6.62 4.49 7.24
N ALA A 73 7.20 5.39 8.04
CA ALA A 73 6.82 5.53 9.45
C ALA A 73 5.31 5.78 9.62
N LYS A 74 4.73 6.67 8.81
CA LYS A 74 3.29 6.97 8.88
C LYS A 74 2.39 5.86 8.38
N GLN A 75 2.77 5.14 7.32
CA GLN A 75 1.97 4.00 6.89
C GLN A 75 1.96 2.89 7.95
N ILE A 76 3.11 2.62 8.59
CA ILE A 76 3.21 1.67 9.69
C ILE A 76 2.35 2.12 10.88
N GLU A 77 2.37 3.39 11.23
CA GLU A 77 1.51 3.96 12.27
C GLU A 77 0.01 3.74 11.96
N TYR A 78 -0.43 4.04 10.74
CA TYR A 78 -1.82 3.84 10.33
C TYR A 78 -2.22 2.37 10.34
N LEU A 79 -1.37 1.48 9.81
CA LEU A 79 -1.62 0.04 9.86
C LEU A 79 -1.69 -0.46 11.31
N ARG A 80 -0.83 0.02 12.20
CA ARG A 80 -0.80 -0.42 13.61
C ARG A 80 -2.09 -0.08 14.34
N ARG A 81 -2.75 1.03 13.99
CA ARG A 81 -4.07 1.40 14.52
C ARG A 81 -5.19 0.47 14.06
N VAL A 82 -5.03 -0.17 12.90
CA VAL A 82 -6.02 -1.11 12.34
C VAL A 82 -5.73 -2.54 12.82
N ASN A 83 -4.49 -3.00 12.64
CA ASN A 83 -4.05 -4.33 13.00
C ASN A 83 -2.51 -4.37 13.20
N ALA A 84 -2.07 -4.75 14.40
CA ALA A 84 -0.64 -4.80 14.74
C ALA A 84 0.15 -5.80 13.88
N SER A 85 -0.40 -6.96 13.56
CA SER A 85 0.31 -7.97 12.76
C SER A 85 0.51 -7.52 11.31
N TRP A 86 -0.44 -6.76 10.76
CA TRP A 86 -0.31 -6.15 9.45
C TRP A 86 0.76 -5.05 9.42
N ALA A 87 0.87 -4.27 10.50
CA ALA A 87 1.95 -3.29 10.64
C ALA A 87 3.32 -3.96 10.74
N GLU A 88 3.45 -5.03 11.51
CA GLU A 88 4.69 -5.82 11.58
C GLU A 88 5.06 -6.44 10.24
N ARG A 89 4.09 -6.99 9.52
CA ARG A 89 4.28 -7.48 8.15
C ARG A 89 4.81 -6.39 7.23
N LYS A 90 4.16 -5.21 7.22
CA LYS A 90 4.58 -4.09 6.36
C LYS A 90 5.95 -3.55 6.75
N GLN A 91 6.29 -3.55 8.04
CA GLN A 91 7.63 -3.14 8.50
C GLN A 91 8.70 -4.06 7.90
N LYS A 92 8.50 -5.37 7.94
CA LYS A 92 9.42 -6.33 7.32
C LYS A 92 9.58 -6.11 5.81
N GLU A 93 8.46 -5.87 5.11
CA GLU A 93 8.50 -5.55 3.67
C GLU A 93 9.34 -4.29 3.39
N PHE A 94 9.25 -3.25 4.24
CA PHE A 94 10.09 -2.07 4.12
C PHE A 94 11.55 -2.32 4.48
N ASP A 95 11.82 -3.09 5.53
CA ASP A 95 13.19 -3.43 5.92
C ASP A 95 13.89 -4.19 4.78
N GLU A 96 13.20 -5.11 4.11
CA GLU A 96 13.71 -5.83 2.93
C GLU A 96 13.99 -4.90 1.74
N ILE A 97 13.13 -3.90 1.51
CA ILE A 97 13.36 -2.88 0.47
C ILE A 97 14.60 -2.04 0.83
N LEU A 98 14.73 -1.61 2.08
CA LEU A 98 15.82 -0.75 2.54
C LEU A 98 17.17 -1.47 2.60
N GLN A 99 17.19 -2.79 2.79
CA GLN A 99 18.40 -3.59 2.64
C GLN A 99 18.97 -3.51 1.21
N LYS A 100 18.10 -3.45 0.20
CA LYS A 100 18.49 -3.39 -1.22
C LYS A 100 18.64 -1.95 -1.71
N TYR A 101 17.83 -1.05 -1.19
CA TYR A 101 17.74 0.35 -1.58
C TYR A 101 17.69 1.24 -0.33
N PRO A 102 18.84 1.45 0.34
CA PRO A 102 18.93 2.27 1.55
C PRO A 102 18.37 3.68 1.34
N PHE A 103 18.05 4.38 2.43
CA PHE A 103 17.69 5.79 2.37
C PHE A 103 18.80 6.61 1.73
N ASP A 104 18.41 7.60 0.95
CA ASP A 104 19.31 8.51 0.26
C ASP A 104 18.89 9.96 0.56
N ASP A 105 19.45 10.50 1.64
CA ASP A 105 19.19 11.87 2.10
C ASP A 105 20.00 12.92 1.31
N LEU A 106 20.89 12.47 0.41
CA LEU A 106 21.80 13.33 -0.35
C LEU A 106 21.33 13.59 -1.79
N ARG A 107 20.12 13.15 -2.13
CA ARG A 107 19.53 13.29 -3.46
C ARG A 107 18.78 14.60 -3.67
#